data_AF-A0A4U0UWS2-F1
#
_entry.id   AF-A0A4U0UWS2-F1
#
_cell.length_a   1.000
_cell.length_b   1.000
_cell.length_c   1.000
_cell.angle_alpha   90.00
_cell.angle_beta   90.00
_cell.angle_gamma   90.00
#
_symmetry.space_group_name_H-M   'P 1'
#
loop_
_entity.id
_entity.type
_entity.pdbx_description
1 polymer ?
#
loop_
_entity_poly.entity_id
_entity_poly.type
_entity_poly.pdbx_seq_one_letter_code
_entity_poly.pdbx_strand_id
1 'polypeptide(L)'
;MAQRRPIAQEKPLLDQDDTKQTPSDVTPAVAPATIAKLLFFTFAMITFPISSYFLTVHNLFSGNTTYAGALAAFVANVVLMGYVIVAFQDDKSEREIDAAAAANEKKKSR
;
A
#
# COMPACT_ATOMS: atom_id res chain seq x y z
N MET A 1 65.29 -20.34 -32.90
CA MET A 1 63.84 -20.23 -33.11
C MET A 1 63.17 -20.36 -31.75
N ALA A 2 62.61 -19.27 -31.20
CA ALA A 2 62.05 -19.23 -29.84
C ALA A 2 60.53 -19.43 -29.91
N GLN A 3 60.04 -20.53 -29.34
CA GLN A 3 58.63 -20.86 -29.28
C GLN A 3 57.94 -19.97 -28.23
N ARG A 4 57.15 -18.98 -28.66
CA ARG A 4 56.31 -18.19 -27.74
C ARG A 4 55.09 -19.01 -27.38
N ARG A 5 54.99 -19.42 -26.10
CA ARG A 5 53.79 -19.99 -25.51
C ARG A 5 52.67 -18.93 -25.57
N PRO A 6 51.49 -19.21 -26.12
CA PRO A 6 50.36 -18.29 -25.98
C PRO A 6 49.96 -18.30 -24.51
N ILE A 7 50.17 -17.17 -23.85
CA ILE A 7 49.69 -16.91 -22.50
C ILE A 7 48.17 -16.77 -22.67
N ALA A 8 47.42 -17.80 -22.29
CA ALA A 8 45.98 -17.67 -22.13
C ALA A 8 45.77 -16.51 -21.16
N GLN A 9 45.18 -15.43 -21.66
CA GLN A 9 44.83 -14.27 -20.87
C GLN A 9 43.71 -14.69 -19.92
N GLU A 10 44.09 -15.20 -18.76
CA GLU A 10 43.19 -15.43 -17.65
C GLU A 10 42.67 -14.06 -17.24
N LYS A 11 41.45 -13.73 -17.69
CA LYS A 11 40.74 -12.53 -17.27
C LYS A 11 40.70 -12.55 -15.74
N PRO A 12 41.05 -11.44 -15.06
CA PRO A 12 40.95 -11.39 -13.60
C PRO A 12 39.50 -11.67 -13.20
N LEU A 13 39.31 -12.53 -12.20
CA LEU A 13 38.02 -12.90 -11.60
C LEU A 13 37.16 -11.68 -11.17
N LEU A 14 37.78 -10.51 -11.09
CA LEU A 14 37.17 -9.20 -10.82
C LEU A 14 36.33 -8.63 -11.98
N ASP A 15 36.42 -9.22 -13.18
CA ASP A 15 35.60 -8.84 -14.36
C ASP A 15 34.41 -9.79 -14.56
N GLN A 16 34.24 -10.77 -13.65
CA GLN A 16 33.03 -11.55 -13.46
C GLN A 16 32.12 -10.84 -12.45
N ASP A 17 31.93 -9.54 -12.65
CA ASP A 17 30.79 -8.88 -12.02
C ASP A 17 29.56 -9.38 -12.79
N ASP A 18 28.89 -10.35 -12.20
CA ASP A 18 27.63 -10.98 -12.60
C ASP A 18 26.51 -9.92 -12.73
N THR A 19 26.68 -8.96 -13.64
CA THR A 19 25.59 -8.19 -14.23
C THR A 19 24.88 -9.07 -15.26
N LYS A 20 24.51 -10.29 -14.84
CA LYS A 20 23.27 -10.86 -15.37
C LYS A 20 22.20 -9.87 -14.96
N GLN A 21 21.81 -9.02 -15.91
CA GLN A 21 20.65 -8.16 -15.81
C GLN A 21 19.42 -9.06 -15.70
N THR A 22 19.22 -9.66 -14.52
CA THR A 22 17.92 -10.14 -14.11
C THR A 22 17.03 -8.91 -14.15
N PRO A 23 15.96 -8.91 -14.97
CA PRO A 23 15.08 -7.76 -15.08
C PRO A 23 14.63 -7.36 -13.68
N SER A 24 14.82 -6.09 -13.34
CA SER A 24 14.36 -5.55 -12.06
C SER A 24 12.87 -5.84 -11.94
N ASP A 25 12.49 -6.67 -10.98
CA ASP A 25 11.09 -7.00 -10.74
C ASP A 25 10.39 -5.72 -10.26
N VAL A 26 9.63 -5.11 -11.17
CA VAL A 26 8.84 -3.89 -10.94
C VAL A 26 7.40 -4.23 -10.54
N THR A 27 7.11 -5.50 -10.26
CA THR A 27 5.80 -5.90 -9.77
C THR A 27 5.55 -5.18 -8.45
N PRO A 28 4.39 -4.50 -8.28
CA PRO A 28 4.11 -3.77 -7.06
C PRO A 28 4.19 -4.72 -5.86
N ALA A 29 5.06 -4.40 -4.91
CA ALA A 29 5.22 -5.17 -3.67
C ALA A 29 4.00 -5.09 -2.73
N VAL A 30 2.96 -4.34 -3.12
CA VAL A 30 1.74 -4.12 -2.34
C VAL A 30 0.56 -4.84 -2.99
N ALA A 31 -0.25 -5.52 -2.18
CA ALA A 31 -1.40 -6.25 -2.67
C ALA A 31 -2.39 -5.32 -3.41
N PRO A 32 -2.99 -5.76 -4.53
CA PRO A 32 -3.95 -4.94 -5.27
C PRO A 32 -5.18 -4.54 -4.43
N ALA A 33 -5.53 -5.35 -3.42
CA ALA A 33 -6.57 -5.03 -2.45
C ALA A 33 -6.24 -3.77 -1.63
N THR A 34 -4.96 -3.57 -1.28
CA THR A 34 -4.49 -2.39 -0.54
C THR A 34 -4.60 -1.13 -1.39
N ILE A 35 -4.27 -1.22 -2.68
CA ILE A 35 -4.42 -0.09 -3.63
C ILE A 35 -5.90 0.34 -3.72
N ALA A 36 -6.83 -0.63 -3.83
CA ALA A 36 -8.26 -0.33 -3.86
C ALA A 36 -8.75 0.36 -2.58
N LYS A 37 -8.26 -0.07 -1.41
CA LYS A 37 -8.59 0.56 -0.12
C LYS A 37 -8.03 1.98 0.01
N LEU A 38 -6.80 2.21 -0.44
CA LEU A 38 -6.20 3.56 -0.45
C LEU A 38 -7.01 4.51 -1.34
N LEU A 39 -7.42 4.06 -2.53
CA LEU A 39 -8.28 4.84 -3.41
C LEU A 39 -9.65 5.10 -2.78
N PHE A 40 -10.27 4.09 -2.17
CA PHE A 40 -11.54 4.24 -1.48
C PHE A 40 -11.47 5.27 -0.34
N PHE A 41 -10.46 5.19 0.51
CA PHE A 41 -10.32 6.13 1.63
C PHE A 41 -10.01 7.54 1.18
N THR A 42 -9.20 7.70 0.13
CA THR A 42 -8.93 9.02 -0.45
C THR A 42 -10.21 9.64 -0.99
N PHE A 43 -11.02 8.85 -1.70
CA PHE A 43 -12.32 9.31 -2.18
C PHE A 43 -13.30 9.62 -1.03
N ALA A 44 -13.33 8.79 0.01
CA ALA A 44 -14.19 8.97 1.18
C ALA A 44 -13.83 10.25 1.95
N MET A 45 -12.54 10.54 2.13
CA MET A 45 -12.08 11.76 2.82
C MET A 45 -12.52 13.04 2.13
N ILE A 46 -12.66 13.02 0.81
CA ILE A 46 -13.13 14.17 0.02
C ILE A 46 -14.65 14.21 0.02
N THR A 47 -15.29 13.11 -0.37
CA THR A 47 -16.74 13.09 -0.60
C THR A 47 -17.55 13.16 0.68
N PHE A 48 -17.17 12.43 1.73
CA PHE A 48 -18.01 12.30 2.92
C PHE A 48 -18.17 13.63 3.69
N PRO A 49 -17.10 14.39 3.99
CA PRO A 49 -17.22 15.69 4.65
C PRO A 49 -17.92 16.74 3.78
N ILE A 50 -17.64 16.75 2.47
CA ILE A 50 -18.27 17.68 1.52
C ILE A 50 -19.76 17.38 1.38
N SER A 51 -20.13 16.11 1.17
CA SER A 51 -21.52 15.68 1.11
C SER A 51 -22.24 16.00 2.41
N SER A 52 -21.62 15.75 3.56
CA SER A 52 -22.20 16.13 4.86
C SER A 52 -22.46 17.62 4.97
N TYR A 53 -21.56 18.49 4.51
CA TYR A 53 -21.77 19.93 4.51
C TYR A 53 -22.98 20.34 3.68
N PHE A 54 -23.01 19.95 2.39
CA PHE A 54 -24.10 20.36 1.50
C PHE A 54 -25.46 19.79 1.91
N LEU A 55 -25.48 18.55 2.42
CA LEU A 55 -26.70 17.89 2.87
C LEU A 55 -27.26 18.54 4.14
N THR A 56 -26.40 19.05 5.02
CA THR A 56 -26.81 19.68 6.29
C THR A 56 -27.12 21.18 6.15
N VAL A 57 -26.42 21.90 5.26
CA VAL A 57 -26.78 23.28 4.85
C VAL A 57 -28.22 23.33 4.32
N HIS A 58 -28.58 22.39 3.43
CA HIS A 58 -29.84 22.43 2.72
C HIS A 58 -31.03 21.88 3.55
N ASN A 59 -30.82 20.81 4.33
CA ASN A 59 -31.93 20.12 4.99
C ASN A 59 -32.13 20.48 6.46
N LEU A 60 -31.10 20.94 7.18
CA LEU A 60 -31.15 21.06 8.64
C LEU A 60 -30.95 22.48 9.17
N PHE A 61 -30.11 23.28 8.51
CA PHE A 61 -29.73 24.61 9.02
C PHE A 61 -30.27 25.79 8.20
N SER A 62 -31.18 25.54 7.24
CA SER A 62 -31.87 26.58 6.44
C SER A 62 -30.91 27.67 5.88
N GLY A 63 -29.72 27.27 5.44
CA GLY A 63 -28.72 28.18 4.91
C GLY A 63 -27.70 28.75 5.91
N ASN A 64 -27.74 28.41 7.20
CA ASN A 64 -26.69 28.80 8.14
C ASN A 64 -25.41 27.98 7.94
N THR A 65 -24.48 28.54 7.19
CA THR A 65 -23.20 27.93 6.80
C THR A 65 -22.26 27.69 7.98
N THR A 66 -22.40 28.44 9.09
CA THR A 66 -21.55 28.28 10.28
C THR A 66 -21.86 26.99 11.02
N TYR A 67 -23.13 26.69 11.27
CA TYR A 67 -23.52 25.44 11.95
C TYR A 67 -23.29 24.21 11.07
N ALA A 68 -23.57 24.33 9.77
CA ALA A 68 -23.31 23.24 8.84
C ALA A 68 -21.80 22.98 8.66
N GLY A 69 -20.97 24.03 8.65
CA GLY A 69 -19.52 23.92 8.64
C GLY A 69 -18.96 23.26 9.90
N ALA A 70 -19.47 23.64 11.07
CA ALA A 70 -19.09 23.01 12.35
C ALA A 70 -19.45 21.52 12.37
N LEU A 71 -20.63 21.14 11.88
CA LEU A 71 -21.04 19.74 11.77
C LEU A 71 -20.18 18.98 10.76
N ALA A 72 -19.85 19.59 9.62
CA ALA A 72 -18.97 18.97 8.63
C ALA A 72 -17.56 18.71 9.18
N ALA A 73 -17.01 19.65 9.96
CA ALA A 73 -15.74 19.46 10.67
C ALA A 73 -15.83 18.33 11.71
N PHE A 74 -16.94 18.21 12.43
CA PHE A 74 -17.19 17.08 13.33
C PHE A 74 -17.23 15.75 12.57
N VAL A 75 -17.95 15.67 11.46
CA VAL A 75 -18.02 14.48 10.60
C VAL A 75 -16.66 14.10 10.04
N ALA A 76 -15.82 15.07 9.64
CA ALA A 76 -14.45 14.80 9.19
C ALA A 76 -13.61 14.08 10.26
N ASN A 77 -13.73 14.47 11.53
CA ASN A 77 -13.06 13.79 12.64
C ASN A 77 -13.58 12.36 12.87
N VAL A 78 -14.88 12.14 12.69
CA VAL A 78 -15.48 10.79 12.75
C VAL A 78 -14.97 9.91 11.60
N VAL A 79 -14.86 10.46 10.39
CA VAL A 79 -14.29 9.75 9.23
C VAL A 79 -12.83 9.37 9.48
N LEU A 80 -12.04 10.27 10.08
CA LEU A 80 -10.67 9.99 10.46
C LEU A 80 -10.59 8.83 11.48
N MET A 81 -11.40 8.87 12.53
CA MET A 81 -11.49 7.78 13.51
C MET A 81 -11.90 6.45 12.85
N GLY A 82 -12.86 6.49 11.92
CA GLY A 82 -13.32 5.33 11.15
C GLY A 82 -12.20 4.75 10.26
N TYR A 83 -11.41 5.60 9.61
CA TYR A 83 -10.24 5.16 8.84
C TYR A 83 -9.24 4.41 9.72
N VAL A 84 -8.93 4.96 10.90
CA VAL A 84 -7.99 4.33 11.84
C VAL A 84 -8.50 2.96 12.29
N ILE A 85 -9.78 2.83 12.64
CA ILE A 85 -10.36 1.55 13.04
C ILE A 85 -10.28 0.52 11.90
N VAL A 86 -10.66 0.91 10.68
CA VAL A 86 -10.59 0.01 9.52
C VAL A 86 -9.15 -0.39 9.23
N ALA A 87 -8.20 0.54 9.30
CA ALA A 87 -6.79 0.23 9.14
C ALA A 87 -6.28 -0.79 10.16
N PHE A 88 -6.70 -0.69 11.43
CA PHE A 88 -6.37 -1.67 12.46
C PHE A 88 -7.03 -3.04 12.24
N GLN A 89 -8.27 -3.07 11.74
CA GLN A 89 -8.95 -4.32 11.40
C GLN A 89 -8.24 -5.01 10.23
N ASP A 90 -7.80 -4.22 9.26
CA ASP A 90 -7.11 -4.70 8.07
C ASP A 90 -5.73 -5.28 8.42
N ASP A 91 -4.94 -4.56 9.23
CA ASP A 91 -3.64 -5.01 9.75
C ASP A 91 -3.74 -6.33 10.54
N LYS A 92 -4.83 -6.54 11.30
CA LYS A 92 -5.08 -7.82 11.97
C LYS A 92 -5.37 -8.95 10.98
N SER A 93 -6.19 -8.68 9.96
CA SER A 93 -6.56 -9.69 8.97
C SER A 93 -5.37 -10.17 8.14
N GLU A 94 -4.46 -9.26 7.77
CA GLU A 94 -3.24 -9.60 7.02
C GLU A 94 -2.30 -10.49 7.88
N ARG A 95 -2.14 -10.17 9.16
CA ARG A 95 -1.37 -10.98 10.11
C ARG A 95 -1.95 -12.38 10.33
N GLU A 96 -3.28 -12.52 10.36
CA GLU A 96 -3.94 -13.82 10.49
C GLU A 96 -3.80 -14.67 9.22
N ILE A 97 -3.87 -14.05 8.04
CA ILE A 97 -3.66 -14.72 6.74
C ILE A 97 -2.21 -15.21 6.63
N ASP A 98 -1.24 -14.38 7.00
CA ASP A 98 0.18 -14.75 6.99
C ASP A 98 0.51 -15.87 8.00
N ALA A 99 -0.09 -15.81 9.20
CA ALA A 99 0.05 -16.87 10.20
C ALA A 99 -0.58 -18.20 9.73
N ALA A 100 -1.73 -18.15 9.05
CA ALA A 100 -2.38 -19.32 8.47
C ALA A 100 -1.60 -19.91 7.28
N ALA A 101 -0.99 -19.06 6.45
CA ALA A 101 -0.11 -19.48 5.36
C ALA A 101 1.14 -20.20 5.90
N ALA A 102 1.80 -19.63 6.92
CA ALA A 102 2.95 -20.23 7.57
C ALA A 102 2.63 -21.57 8.29
N ALA A 103 1.41 -21.74 8.79
CA ALA A 103 0.96 -22.99 9.40
C ALA A 103 0.70 -24.09 8.37
N ASN A 104 0.17 -23.76 7.19
CA ASN A 104 -0.05 -24.71 6.10
C ASN A 104 1.26 -25.19 5.47
N GLU A 105 2.26 -24.32 5.34
CA GLU A 105 3.58 -24.69 4.80
C GLU A 105 4.30 -25.70 5.71
N LYS A 106 4.25 -25.51 7.04
CA LYS A 106 4.81 -26.45 8.02
C LYS A 106 4.15 -27.83 8.03
N LYS A 107 2.86 -27.92 7.69
CA LYS A 107 2.15 -29.20 7.59
C LYS A 107 2.48 -29.96 6.30
N LYS A 108 2.78 -29.27 5.21
CA LYS A 108 3.14 -29.89 3.92
C LYS A 108 4.59 -30.39 3.90
N SER A 109 5.45 -29.85 4.77
CA SER A 109 6.85 -30.25 4.95
C SER A 109 7.06 -31.42 5.93
N ARG A 110 6.03 -31.87 6.65
CA ARG A 110 6.09 -33.03 7.55
C ARG A 110 5.39 -34.22 6.92
#